data_AF-A0A412R3X9-F1
#
_entry.id   AF-A0A412R3X9-F1
#
_cell.length_a   1.000
_cell.length_b   1.000
_cell.length_c   1.000
_cell.angle_alpha   90.00
_cell.angle_beta   90.00
_cell.angle_gamma   90.00
#
_symmetry.space_group_name_H-M   'P 1'
#
loop_
_entity.id
_entity.type
_entity.pdbx_description
1 polymer ?
#
loop_
_entity_poly.entity_id
_entity_poly.type
_entity_poly.pdbx_seq_one_letter_code
_entity_poly.pdbx_strand_id
1 'polypeptide(L)'
;MKKNWMLFLFFAAFAALTFSGCSDDDNSDVPENTHLVSKEVQAAFNAKYPQAKDVEWELKGDYAVVDFYWDGGEHSAWFNPLSAAWYMTETDVRYENLPEPVLAAHKAGKYADWRVDDVDKLTREGMETLYVIEVEKGESELDLFYSSTGILVKTVVDTGYEEDYDDYLPQPDANGIIAIVKQKYPNATIVEIEREKGLQEVTILDENKEKEVYFNERNEWMGTSWDVQVANLPEAVKKSVMEKYSDYVIDDADYVVTPDNEWYILDLENKQIDKELKVKVDKDGVWL
;
A
#
# COMPACT_ATOMS: atom_id res chain seq x y z
N MET A 1 -63.12 76.27 -0.93
CA MET A 1 -62.76 76.63 0.47
C MET A 1 -63.74 75.97 1.43
N LYS A 2 -63.23 75.30 2.47
CA LYS A 2 -63.95 74.69 3.63
C LYS A 2 -64.74 73.41 3.25
N LYS A 3 -64.76 72.30 3.99
CA LYS A 3 -64.45 72.02 5.41
C LYS A 3 -64.34 70.49 5.60
N ASN A 4 -63.42 70.02 6.46
CA ASN A 4 -63.43 68.66 7.04
C ASN A 4 -64.69 68.41 7.89
N TRP A 5 -65.10 67.13 8.06
CA TRP A 5 -65.27 66.42 9.37
C TRP A 5 -66.01 65.04 9.26
N MET A 6 -65.36 63.97 9.80
CA MET A 6 -65.77 62.61 10.31
C MET A 6 -66.96 61.82 9.69
N LEU A 7 -67.13 60.49 9.80
CA LEU A 7 -66.55 59.36 10.55
C LEU A 7 -67.00 58.05 9.84
N PHE A 8 -66.24 56.97 9.87
CA PHE A 8 -66.64 55.65 10.43
C PHE A 8 -65.53 54.60 10.16
N LEU A 9 -65.08 53.98 11.25
CA LEU A 9 -64.19 52.82 11.31
C LEU A 9 -64.88 51.56 10.78
N PHE A 10 -64.17 50.69 10.06
CA PHE A 10 -64.27 49.24 10.25
C PHE A 10 -62.97 48.54 9.82
N PHE A 11 -62.38 47.81 10.76
CA PHE A 11 -61.23 46.91 10.62
C PHE A 11 -61.68 45.62 9.92
N ALA A 12 -60.94 45.13 8.92
CA ALA A 12 -60.89 43.69 8.60
C ALA A 12 -59.64 43.37 7.77
N ALA A 13 -58.96 42.32 8.19
CA ALA A 13 -57.58 42.00 7.91
C ALA A 13 -57.31 41.44 6.50
N PHE A 14 -56.11 41.75 6.02
CA PHE A 14 -55.45 41.21 4.84
C PHE A 14 -55.04 39.75 5.10
N ALA A 15 -55.47 38.82 4.24
CA ALA A 15 -54.89 37.49 4.13
C ALA A 15 -54.75 37.16 2.64
N ALA A 16 -53.60 37.53 2.08
CA ALA A 16 -53.18 37.09 0.76
C ALA A 16 -52.61 35.67 0.88
N LEU A 17 -53.29 34.71 0.29
CA LEU A 17 -52.79 33.35 0.10
C LEU A 17 -51.72 33.38 -0.98
N THR A 18 -50.45 33.42 -0.58
CA THR A 18 -49.32 33.10 -1.45
C THR A 18 -49.12 31.59 -1.42
N PHE A 19 -49.13 30.97 -2.60
CA PHE A 19 -48.71 29.59 -2.79
C PHE A 19 -47.30 29.40 -2.22
N SER A 20 -47.16 28.52 -1.24
CA SER A 20 -45.88 27.93 -0.86
C SER A 20 -45.44 27.03 -2.01
N GLY A 21 -44.56 27.53 -2.87
CA GLY A 21 -43.62 26.66 -3.58
C GLY A 21 -42.58 26.22 -2.56
N CYS A 22 -42.55 24.93 -2.25
CA CYS A 22 -41.38 24.33 -1.61
C CYS A 22 -40.24 24.42 -2.63
N SER A 23 -39.24 25.25 -2.34
CA SER A 23 -37.92 25.12 -2.93
C SER A 23 -37.22 23.99 -2.19
N ASP A 24 -37.05 22.85 -2.86
CA ASP A 24 -36.02 21.87 -2.48
C ASP A 24 -34.68 22.51 -2.83
N ASP A 25 -34.16 23.32 -1.91
CA ASP A 25 -32.76 23.77 -1.91
C ASP A 25 -31.99 22.82 -1.00
N ASP A 26 -31.79 21.57 -1.46
CA ASP A 26 -30.85 20.63 -0.86
C ASP A 26 -29.44 20.99 -1.37
N ASN A 27 -28.90 22.10 -0.87
CA ASN A 27 -27.46 22.34 -0.89
C ASN A 27 -27.01 22.42 0.57
N SER A 28 -26.96 21.27 1.23
CA SER A 28 -26.25 21.19 2.51
C SER A 28 -24.76 21.29 2.21
N ASP A 29 -24.08 22.30 2.76
CA ASP A 29 -22.60 22.38 2.83
C ASP A 29 -21.98 21.23 3.69
N VAL A 30 -22.73 20.16 3.92
CA VAL A 30 -22.35 18.99 4.69
C VAL A 30 -21.85 17.94 3.70
N PRO A 31 -20.63 17.40 3.89
CA PRO A 31 -20.10 16.34 3.05
C PRO A 31 -21.08 15.18 2.89
N GLU A 32 -21.06 14.54 1.73
CA GLU A 32 -21.96 13.41 1.44
C GLU A 32 -21.69 12.27 2.43
N ASN A 33 -22.76 11.56 2.84
CA ASN A 33 -22.68 10.41 3.74
C ASN A 33 -22.00 10.66 5.11
N THR A 34 -21.82 11.92 5.54
CA THR A 34 -21.21 12.27 6.84
C THR A 34 -21.85 11.57 8.05
N HIS A 35 -23.13 11.18 7.95
CA HIS A 35 -23.88 10.49 9.01
C HIS A 35 -23.42 9.04 9.23
N LEU A 36 -22.64 8.46 8.31
CA LEU A 36 -22.11 7.09 8.42
C LEU A 36 -20.95 6.99 9.43
N VAL A 37 -20.27 8.09 9.72
CA VAL A 37 -19.05 8.11 10.54
C VAL A 37 -19.17 9.01 11.77
N SER A 38 -18.40 8.67 12.82
CA SER A 38 -18.41 9.41 14.08
C SER A 38 -17.81 10.82 13.93
N LYS A 39 -18.12 11.72 14.87
CA LYS A 39 -17.53 13.08 14.89
C LYS A 39 -16.04 13.04 15.14
N GLU A 40 -15.57 12.02 15.86
CA GLU A 40 -14.17 11.78 16.14
C GLU A 40 -13.41 11.42 14.86
N VAL A 41 -13.96 10.54 14.01
CA VAL A 41 -13.39 10.22 12.68
C VAL A 41 -13.37 11.46 11.79
N GLN A 42 -14.47 12.20 11.72
CA GLN A 42 -14.53 13.46 10.96
C GLN A 42 -13.49 14.48 11.45
N ALA A 43 -13.29 14.59 12.76
CA ALA A 43 -12.30 15.49 13.33
C ALA A 43 -10.86 15.05 13.02
N ALA A 44 -10.57 13.74 13.07
CA ALA A 44 -9.27 13.19 12.69
C ALA A 44 -8.96 13.43 11.20
N PHE A 45 -9.94 13.18 10.33
CA PHE A 45 -9.84 13.49 8.90
C PHE A 45 -9.56 14.98 8.65
N ASN A 46 -10.39 15.87 9.18
CA ASN A 46 -10.22 17.32 9.00
C ASN A 46 -8.90 17.85 9.58
N ALA A 47 -8.38 17.24 10.64
CA ALA A 47 -7.08 17.59 11.20
C ALA A 47 -5.92 17.18 10.27
N LYS A 48 -6.05 16.04 9.59
CA LYS A 48 -5.03 15.51 8.68
C LYS A 48 -5.10 16.17 7.29
N TYR A 49 -6.31 16.48 6.80
CA TYR A 49 -6.56 17.08 5.48
C TYR A 49 -7.41 18.37 5.59
N PRO A 50 -6.87 19.47 6.15
CA PRO A 50 -7.64 20.68 6.49
C PRO A 50 -8.19 21.47 5.30
N GLN A 51 -7.90 21.06 4.07
CA GLN A 51 -8.34 21.72 2.83
C GLN A 51 -9.02 20.74 1.87
N ALA A 52 -9.38 19.54 2.33
CA ALA A 52 -10.09 18.56 1.54
C ALA A 52 -11.42 19.15 1.03
N LYS A 53 -11.77 18.77 -0.20
CA LYS A 53 -13.02 19.13 -0.87
C LYS A 53 -13.67 17.87 -1.42
N ASP A 54 -14.94 18.01 -1.81
CA ASP A 54 -15.70 16.93 -2.47
C ASP A 54 -15.59 15.62 -1.65
N VAL A 55 -15.79 15.78 -0.35
CA VAL A 55 -15.59 14.73 0.66
C VAL A 55 -16.82 13.82 0.66
N GLU A 56 -16.60 12.54 0.42
CA GLU A 56 -17.62 11.50 0.42
C GLU A 56 -17.20 10.35 1.32
N TRP A 57 -18.10 9.91 2.21
CA TRP A 57 -17.82 8.83 3.16
C TRP A 57 -18.50 7.53 2.77
N GLU A 58 -17.79 6.42 2.96
CA GLU A 58 -18.31 5.06 2.88
C GLU A 58 -17.88 4.23 4.11
N LEU A 59 -18.69 3.21 4.44
CA LEU A 59 -18.27 2.13 5.34
C LEU A 59 -17.95 0.88 4.52
N LYS A 60 -16.65 0.61 4.34
CA LYS A 60 -16.17 -0.58 3.62
C LYS A 60 -15.58 -1.58 4.61
N GLY A 61 -16.24 -2.73 4.77
CA GLY A 61 -15.84 -3.74 5.75
C GLY A 61 -15.79 -3.18 7.19
N ASP A 62 -14.61 -3.24 7.81
CA ASP A 62 -14.36 -2.73 9.18
C ASP A 62 -13.81 -1.29 9.19
N TYR A 63 -13.83 -0.59 8.05
CA TYR A 63 -13.20 0.71 7.87
C TYR A 63 -14.20 1.81 7.53
N ALA A 64 -13.88 3.03 7.96
CA ALA A 64 -14.47 4.25 7.45
C ALA A 64 -13.54 4.76 6.35
N VAL A 65 -14.02 4.74 5.11
CA VAL A 65 -13.29 5.19 3.93
C VAL A 65 -13.83 6.56 3.54
N VAL A 66 -12.93 7.45 3.14
CA VAL A 66 -13.30 8.77 2.64
C VAL A 66 -12.56 9.06 1.35
N ASP A 67 -13.34 9.37 0.32
CA ASP A 67 -12.85 9.87 -0.96
C ASP A 67 -12.95 11.39 -0.95
N PHE A 68 -11.91 12.05 -1.45
CA PHE A 68 -11.82 13.49 -1.40
C PHE A 68 -10.76 14.04 -2.36
N TYR A 69 -10.95 15.29 -2.76
CA TYR A 69 -9.93 16.04 -3.49
C TYR A 69 -9.05 16.85 -2.54
N TRP A 70 -7.73 16.68 -2.63
CA TRP A 70 -6.76 17.43 -1.82
C TRP A 70 -5.41 17.58 -2.53
N ASP A 71 -4.72 18.70 -2.27
CA ASP A 71 -3.41 19.03 -2.86
C ASP A 71 -3.31 18.86 -4.40
N GLY A 72 -4.43 19.01 -5.11
CA GLY A 72 -4.44 18.96 -6.58
C GLY A 72 -4.72 17.59 -7.20
N GLY A 73 -5.11 16.58 -6.41
CA GLY A 73 -5.47 15.25 -6.89
C GLY A 73 -6.53 14.56 -6.03
N GLU A 74 -6.94 13.38 -6.46
CA GLU A 74 -7.89 12.50 -5.76
C GLU A 74 -7.16 11.66 -4.71
N HIS A 75 -7.83 11.42 -3.59
CA HIS A 75 -7.33 10.63 -2.47
C HIS A 75 -8.46 9.80 -1.89
N SER A 76 -8.10 8.62 -1.42
CA SER A 76 -8.92 7.80 -0.54
C SER A 76 -8.18 7.57 0.77
N ALA A 77 -8.87 7.68 1.90
CA ALA A 77 -8.26 7.47 3.21
C ALA A 77 -9.08 6.55 4.11
N TRP A 78 -8.39 5.62 4.76
CA TRP A 78 -8.99 4.63 5.65
C TRP A 78 -8.76 5.02 7.10
N PHE A 79 -9.84 5.02 7.87
CA PHE A 79 -9.85 5.25 9.30
C PHE A 79 -10.52 4.11 10.04
N ASN A 80 -10.08 3.86 11.27
CA ASN A 80 -10.83 3.02 12.20
C ASN A 80 -12.11 3.74 12.64
N PRO A 81 -13.31 3.16 12.43
CA PRO A 81 -14.58 3.80 12.79
C PRO A 81 -14.74 4.10 14.29
N LEU A 82 -14.07 3.33 15.16
CA LEU A 82 -14.21 3.41 16.63
C LEU A 82 -13.15 4.29 17.28
N SER A 83 -11.88 4.17 16.86
CA SER A 83 -10.76 4.88 17.46
C SER A 83 -10.37 6.16 16.72
N ALA A 84 -10.90 6.38 15.52
CA ALA A 84 -10.50 7.45 14.60
C ALA A 84 -9.01 7.42 14.20
N ALA A 85 -8.33 6.29 14.41
CA ALA A 85 -6.95 6.11 13.95
C ALA A 85 -6.91 6.10 12.43
N TRP A 86 -5.98 6.86 11.85
CA TRP A 86 -5.68 6.83 10.43
C TRP A 86 -4.84 5.58 10.10
N TYR A 87 -5.17 4.91 9.01
CA TYR A 87 -4.54 3.67 8.59
C TYR A 87 -3.79 3.79 7.27
N MET A 88 -4.44 4.32 6.25
CA MET A 88 -3.88 4.43 4.91
C MET A 88 -4.39 5.69 4.22
N THR A 89 -3.58 6.26 3.33
CA THR A 89 -4.02 7.14 2.25
C THR A 89 -3.49 6.59 0.95
N GLU A 90 -4.38 6.42 0.00
CA GLU A 90 -4.09 6.27 -1.41
C GLU A 90 -4.18 7.65 -2.06
N THR A 91 -3.29 7.92 -3.01
CA THR A 91 -3.25 9.19 -3.73
C THR A 91 -2.99 8.88 -5.18
N ASP A 92 -3.85 9.34 -6.08
CA ASP A 92 -3.56 9.41 -7.51
C ASP A 92 -2.37 10.36 -7.72
N VAL A 93 -1.31 9.84 -8.33
CA VAL A 93 -0.09 10.58 -8.65
C VAL A 93 0.23 10.43 -10.12
N ARG A 94 0.17 11.53 -10.87
CA ARG A 94 0.69 11.55 -12.25
C ARG A 94 2.09 10.94 -12.36
N TYR A 95 2.28 10.05 -13.33
CA TYR A 95 3.56 9.38 -13.59
C TYR A 95 4.76 10.34 -13.63
N GLU A 96 4.65 11.52 -14.25
CA GLU A 96 5.75 12.50 -14.30
C GLU A 96 6.15 13.11 -12.94
N ASN A 97 5.30 12.99 -11.92
CA ASN A 97 5.51 13.50 -10.57
C ASN A 97 6.08 12.44 -9.61
N LEU A 98 6.25 11.20 -10.06
CA LEU A 98 6.91 10.16 -9.28
C LEU A 98 8.32 10.60 -8.84
N PRO A 99 8.80 10.12 -7.67
CA PRO A 99 10.17 10.38 -7.25
C PRO A 99 11.19 9.93 -8.31
N GLU A 100 12.27 10.70 -8.46
CA GLU A 100 13.32 10.41 -9.45
C GLU A 100 13.88 8.97 -9.37
N PRO A 101 14.11 8.38 -8.17
CA PRO A 101 14.55 7.00 -8.08
C PRO A 101 13.55 5.99 -8.66
N VAL A 102 12.26 6.21 -8.43
CA VAL A 102 11.17 5.35 -8.93
C VAL A 102 11.08 5.46 -10.45
N LEU A 103 11.07 6.68 -10.98
CA LEU A 103 11.09 6.93 -12.43
C LEU A 103 12.29 6.27 -13.12
N ALA A 104 13.48 6.40 -12.52
CA ALA A 104 14.70 5.81 -13.06
C ALA A 104 14.64 4.29 -13.05
N ALA A 105 14.16 3.69 -11.96
CA ALA A 105 14.00 2.25 -11.81
C ALA A 105 13.01 1.67 -12.82
N HIS A 106 11.81 2.27 -12.95
CA HIS A 106 10.82 1.84 -13.94
C HIS A 106 11.37 1.90 -15.36
N LYS A 107 11.99 3.03 -15.76
CA LYS A 107 12.53 3.23 -17.11
C LYS A 107 13.71 2.31 -17.46
N ALA A 108 14.43 1.82 -16.46
CA ALA A 108 15.50 0.84 -16.64
C ALA A 108 15.02 -0.61 -16.52
N GLY A 109 13.79 -0.83 -16.04
CA GLY A 109 13.24 -2.12 -15.68
C GLY A 109 12.69 -2.92 -16.86
N LYS A 110 12.26 -4.14 -16.55
CA LYS A 110 11.69 -5.12 -17.51
C LYS A 110 10.45 -4.60 -18.24
N TYR A 111 9.68 -3.73 -17.60
CA TYR A 111 8.39 -3.24 -18.07
C TYR A 111 8.45 -1.83 -18.67
N ALA A 112 9.66 -1.29 -18.90
CA ALA A 112 9.84 0.09 -19.36
C ALA A 112 9.18 0.41 -20.72
N ASP A 113 8.90 -0.60 -21.54
CA ASP A 113 8.23 -0.45 -22.84
C ASP A 113 6.72 -0.74 -22.80
N TRP A 114 6.17 -1.02 -21.62
CA TRP A 114 4.73 -1.17 -21.40
C TRP A 114 4.09 0.22 -21.27
N ARG A 115 2.80 0.32 -21.63
CA ARG A 115 2.05 1.57 -21.43
C ARG A 115 1.80 1.72 -19.94
N VAL A 116 1.94 2.93 -19.41
CA VAL A 116 1.52 3.26 -18.04
C VAL A 116 0.09 3.75 -18.12
N ASP A 117 -0.79 3.14 -17.34
CA ASP A 117 -2.22 3.49 -17.30
C ASP A 117 -2.54 4.39 -16.11
N ASP A 118 -2.24 3.93 -14.90
CA ASP A 118 -2.38 4.72 -13.68
C ASP A 118 -1.20 4.58 -12.72
N VAL A 119 -1.12 5.48 -11.74
CA VAL A 119 -0.10 5.47 -10.71
C VAL A 119 -0.66 5.96 -9.37
N ASP A 120 -0.57 5.07 -8.38
CA ASP A 120 -0.96 5.38 -7.01
C ASP A 120 0.24 5.53 -6.08
N LYS A 121 0.01 6.26 -4.98
CA LYS A 121 0.93 6.32 -3.83
C LYS A 121 0.21 5.91 -2.55
N LEU A 122 0.69 4.83 -1.94
CA LEU A 122 0.21 4.34 -0.66
C LEU A 122 1.06 4.87 0.49
N THR A 123 0.43 5.59 1.42
CA THR A 123 1.04 5.99 2.69
C THR A 123 0.31 5.34 3.85
N ARG A 124 1.05 4.70 4.75
CA ARG A 124 0.52 3.92 5.87
C ARG A 124 1.32 4.20 7.13
N GLU A 125 0.67 4.18 8.29
CA GLU A 125 1.30 4.53 9.57
C GLU A 125 2.47 3.58 9.89
N GLY A 126 3.69 4.11 9.88
CA GLY A 126 4.89 3.36 10.26
C GLY A 126 5.33 2.27 9.27
N MET A 127 4.84 2.31 8.03
CA MET A 127 5.20 1.42 6.92
C MET A 127 5.89 2.18 5.79
N GLU A 128 6.48 1.46 4.84
CA GLU A 128 7.08 2.02 3.63
C GLU A 128 6.03 2.70 2.76
N THR A 129 6.39 3.86 2.21
CA THR A 129 5.59 4.50 1.15
C THR A 129 5.79 3.72 -0.14
N LEU A 130 4.70 3.24 -0.73
CA LEU A 130 4.72 2.53 -1.99
C LEU A 130 4.19 3.41 -3.11
N TYR A 131 4.76 3.24 -4.29
CA TYR A 131 4.27 3.78 -5.55
C TYR A 131 3.87 2.60 -6.42
N VAL A 132 2.60 2.51 -6.78
CA VAL A 132 2.07 1.45 -7.63
C VAL A 132 1.99 2.01 -9.04
N ILE A 133 2.61 1.35 -10.00
CA ILE A 133 2.56 1.75 -11.41
C ILE A 133 1.83 0.63 -12.14
N GLU A 134 0.60 0.91 -12.56
CA GLU A 134 -0.16 0.01 -13.41
C GLU A 134 0.41 0.10 -14.83
N VAL A 135 0.82 -1.05 -15.37
CA VAL A 135 1.39 -1.15 -16.70
C VAL A 135 0.73 -2.21 -17.55
N GLU A 136 0.61 -1.90 -18.83
CA GLU A 136 -0.25 -2.62 -19.74
C GLU A 136 0.45 -2.90 -21.09
N LYS A 137 0.30 -4.14 -21.58
CA LYS A 137 0.79 -4.56 -22.91
C LYS A 137 -0.08 -5.65 -23.51
N GLY A 138 -0.97 -5.24 -24.41
CA GLY A 138 -1.89 -6.17 -25.07
C GLY A 138 -3.07 -6.49 -24.17
N GLU A 139 -3.21 -7.73 -23.74
CA GLU A 139 -4.25 -8.18 -22.79
C GLU A 139 -3.68 -8.42 -21.38
N SER A 140 -2.46 -7.94 -21.12
CA SER A 140 -1.77 -8.11 -19.85
C SER A 140 -1.64 -6.77 -19.15
N GLU A 141 -2.15 -6.71 -17.93
CA GLU A 141 -2.05 -5.60 -16.99
C GLU A 141 -1.32 -6.09 -15.73
N LEU A 142 -0.44 -5.26 -15.19
CA LEU A 142 0.40 -5.56 -14.04
C LEU A 142 0.52 -4.34 -13.13
N ASP A 143 0.42 -4.58 -11.82
CA ASP A 143 0.76 -3.58 -10.82
C ASP A 143 2.19 -3.76 -10.32
N LEU A 144 2.99 -2.72 -10.51
CA LEU A 144 4.39 -2.66 -10.10
C LEU A 144 4.54 -1.83 -8.83
N PHE A 145 4.78 -2.49 -7.71
CA PHE A 145 4.93 -1.83 -6.41
C PHE A 145 6.40 -1.42 -6.23
N TYR A 146 6.67 -0.13 -6.21
CA TYR A 146 7.99 0.43 -5.96
C TYR A 146 8.08 1.08 -4.59
N SER A 147 9.22 0.88 -3.92
CA SER A 147 9.59 1.67 -2.74
C SER A 147 9.85 3.14 -3.08
N SER A 148 9.91 4.00 -2.06
CA SER A 148 10.33 5.39 -2.23
C SER A 148 11.75 5.59 -2.79
N THR A 149 12.58 4.55 -2.72
CA THR A 149 13.95 4.52 -3.25
C THR A 149 14.07 3.83 -4.61
N GLY A 150 12.96 3.42 -5.22
CA GLY A 150 12.93 2.80 -6.55
C GLY A 150 13.25 1.31 -6.56
N ILE A 151 13.14 0.61 -5.44
CA ILE A 151 13.22 -0.86 -5.40
C ILE A 151 11.86 -1.41 -5.80
N LEU A 152 11.80 -2.25 -6.83
CA LEU A 152 10.58 -2.99 -7.20
C LEU A 152 10.38 -4.11 -6.17
N VAL A 153 9.36 -4.00 -5.34
CA VAL A 153 9.09 -4.91 -4.22
C VAL A 153 8.00 -5.94 -4.49
N LYS A 154 7.13 -5.68 -5.47
CA LYS A 154 6.08 -6.64 -5.87
C LYS A 154 5.68 -6.40 -7.31
N THR A 155 5.28 -7.48 -7.98
CA THR A 155 4.58 -7.42 -9.27
C THR A 155 3.35 -8.30 -9.15
N VAL A 156 2.17 -7.69 -9.30
CA VAL A 156 0.88 -8.38 -9.24
C VAL A 156 0.27 -8.38 -10.63
N VAL A 157 -0.43 -9.45 -11.00
CA VAL A 157 -1.23 -9.46 -12.23
C VAL A 157 -2.53 -8.78 -11.91
N ASP A 158 -2.80 -7.67 -12.57
CA ASP A 158 -4.10 -7.01 -12.44
C ASP A 158 -5.15 -7.90 -13.13
N THR A 159 -6.24 -8.13 -12.40
CA THR A 159 -7.36 -8.96 -12.85
C THR A 159 -8.60 -8.13 -13.22
N GLY A 160 -8.50 -6.79 -13.22
CA GLY A 160 -9.55 -5.86 -13.59
C GLY A 160 -10.66 -5.72 -12.55
N TYR A 161 -10.38 -6.07 -11.29
CA TYR A 161 -11.24 -5.76 -10.15
C TYR A 161 -10.64 -4.56 -9.43
N GLU A 162 -11.45 -3.57 -9.05
CA GLU A 162 -11.00 -2.44 -8.22
C GLU A 162 -10.29 -3.00 -6.97
N GLU A 163 -8.96 -2.83 -6.92
CA GLU A 163 -8.13 -3.21 -5.79
C GLU A 163 -7.96 -2.00 -4.87
N ASP A 164 -8.83 -1.84 -3.88
CA ASP A 164 -8.71 -0.79 -2.85
C ASP A 164 -7.52 -1.01 -1.88
N TYR A 165 -6.50 -1.77 -2.30
CA TYR A 165 -5.30 -2.09 -1.53
C TYR A 165 -5.60 -2.63 -0.11
N ASP A 166 -6.74 -3.32 0.06
CA ASP A 166 -7.25 -3.76 1.37
C ASP A 166 -6.22 -4.67 2.10
N ASP A 167 -5.43 -5.44 1.37
CA ASP A 167 -4.36 -6.29 1.90
C ASP A 167 -3.21 -5.50 2.55
N TYR A 168 -3.09 -4.20 2.23
CA TYR A 168 -2.10 -3.29 2.80
C TYR A 168 -2.59 -2.53 4.02
N LEU A 169 -3.86 -2.69 4.42
CA LEU A 169 -4.39 -2.07 5.63
C LEU A 169 -3.79 -2.67 6.91
N PRO A 170 -3.69 -1.90 8.01
CA PRO A 170 -3.10 -2.37 9.25
C PRO A 170 -3.82 -3.60 9.83
N GLN A 171 -3.06 -4.67 10.07
CA GLN A 171 -3.57 -5.85 10.75
C GLN A 171 -3.57 -5.64 12.28
N PRO A 172 -4.73 -5.72 12.97
CA PRO A 172 -4.87 -5.35 14.39
C PRO A 172 -3.91 -6.07 15.36
N ASP A 173 -3.51 -7.29 15.05
CA ASP A 173 -2.65 -8.14 15.87
C ASP A 173 -1.18 -8.16 15.42
N ALA A 174 -0.81 -7.39 14.39
CA ALA A 174 0.57 -7.30 13.89
C ALA A 174 1.51 -6.46 14.77
N ASN A 175 0.98 -5.71 15.76
CA ASN A 175 1.78 -4.83 16.63
C ASN A 175 2.96 -5.53 17.31
N GLY A 176 2.79 -6.80 17.71
CA GLY A 176 3.86 -7.59 18.31
C GLY A 176 5.01 -7.87 17.34
N ILE A 177 4.67 -8.20 16.09
CA ILE A 177 5.65 -8.45 15.03
C ILE A 177 6.36 -7.17 14.62
N ILE A 178 5.61 -6.07 14.42
CA ILE A 178 6.18 -4.76 14.09
C ILE A 178 7.22 -4.35 15.13
N ALA A 179 6.95 -4.59 16.43
CA ALA A 179 7.90 -4.30 17.50
C ALA A 179 9.18 -5.14 17.40
N ILE A 180 9.08 -6.43 17.10
CA ILE A 180 10.24 -7.32 16.95
C ILE A 180 11.06 -6.93 15.72
N VAL A 181 10.42 -6.63 14.59
CA VAL A 181 11.08 -6.17 13.36
C VAL A 181 11.85 -4.88 13.63
N LYS A 182 11.23 -3.87 14.24
CA LYS A 182 11.90 -2.61 14.59
C LYS A 182 13.07 -2.80 15.56
N GLN A 183 13.00 -3.78 16.46
CA GLN A 183 14.10 -4.09 17.36
C GLN A 183 15.27 -4.75 16.63
N LYS A 184 14.99 -5.67 15.71
CA LYS A 184 16.00 -6.49 15.02
C LYS A 184 16.61 -5.79 13.80
N TYR A 185 15.81 -4.97 13.12
CA TYR A 185 16.14 -4.21 11.91
C TYR A 185 15.79 -2.73 12.14
N PRO A 186 16.55 -2.01 12.98
CA PRO A 186 16.18 -0.65 13.42
C PRO A 186 16.18 0.40 12.30
N ASN A 187 16.84 0.10 11.17
CA ASN A 187 16.89 0.99 10.01
C ASN A 187 15.93 0.56 8.89
N ALA A 188 15.18 -0.53 9.09
CA ALA A 188 14.31 -1.08 8.07
C ALA A 188 12.93 -0.42 8.07
N THR A 189 12.31 -0.39 6.90
CA THR A 189 10.88 -0.08 6.74
C THR A 189 10.12 -1.35 6.41
N ILE A 190 8.87 -1.44 6.83
CA ILE A 190 7.99 -2.59 6.58
C ILE A 190 7.17 -2.29 5.32
N VAL A 191 7.26 -3.16 4.32
CA VAL A 191 6.51 -3.06 3.07
C VAL A 191 5.12 -3.69 3.23
N GLU A 192 5.10 -4.92 3.74
CA GLU A 192 3.93 -5.77 3.82
C GLU A 192 4.05 -6.76 4.97
N ILE A 193 2.90 -7.24 5.47
CA ILE A 193 2.81 -8.32 6.45
C ILE A 193 1.81 -9.33 5.90
N GLU A 194 2.30 -10.43 5.36
CA GLU A 194 1.46 -11.50 4.83
C GLU A 194 1.27 -12.62 5.86
N ARG A 195 0.09 -13.26 5.82
CA ARG A 195 -0.19 -14.44 6.64
C ARG A 195 -0.63 -15.58 5.77
N GLU A 196 0.19 -16.61 5.70
CA GLU A 196 -0.17 -17.82 4.99
C GLU A 196 0.02 -19.06 5.87
N LYS A 197 -1.05 -19.85 6.04
CA LYS A 197 -1.00 -21.22 6.60
C LYS A 197 -0.21 -21.37 7.92
N GLY A 198 -0.27 -20.38 8.81
CA GLY A 198 0.40 -20.40 10.13
C GLY A 198 1.82 -19.86 10.15
N LEU A 199 2.32 -19.37 9.00
CA LEU A 199 3.53 -18.56 8.90
C LEU A 199 3.12 -17.11 8.67
N GLN A 200 3.85 -16.20 9.30
CA GLN A 200 3.72 -14.77 9.07
C GLN A 200 5.02 -14.30 8.42
N GLU A 201 4.89 -13.67 7.27
CA GLU A 201 5.99 -13.15 6.49
C GLU A 201 5.93 -11.63 6.52
N VAL A 202 7.05 -11.00 6.81
CA VAL A 202 7.17 -9.54 6.79
C VAL A 202 8.21 -9.16 5.77
N THR A 203 7.76 -8.53 4.68
CA THR A 203 8.66 -7.93 3.70
C THR A 203 9.16 -6.61 4.26
N ILE A 204 10.48 -6.48 4.36
CA ILE A 204 11.15 -5.25 4.82
C ILE A 204 12.14 -4.75 3.79
N LEU A 205 12.37 -3.45 3.78
CA LEU A 205 13.51 -2.84 3.11
C LEU A 205 14.56 -2.51 4.15
N ASP A 206 15.71 -3.18 4.09
CA ASP A 206 16.84 -2.99 4.99
C ASP A 206 18.13 -2.95 4.19
N GLU A 207 18.92 -1.88 4.35
CA GLU A 207 20.18 -1.68 3.62
C GLU A 207 20.03 -1.69 2.08
N ASN A 208 18.94 -1.09 1.56
CA ASN A 208 18.54 -1.10 0.15
C ASN A 208 18.34 -2.52 -0.43
N LYS A 209 17.94 -3.47 0.42
CA LYS A 209 17.56 -4.82 0.01
C LYS A 209 16.19 -5.11 0.55
N GLU A 210 15.40 -5.78 -0.27
CA GLU A 210 14.24 -6.50 0.21
C GLU A 210 14.70 -7.71 1.02
N LYS A 211 14.08 -7.91 2.19
CA LYS A 211 14.28 -9.09 3.02
C LYS A 211 12.91 -9.60 3.47
N GLU A 212 12.75 -10.91 3.48
CA GLU A 212 11.57 -11.58 3.99
C GLU A 212 11.88 -12.07 5.42
N VAL A 213 11.13 -11.57 6.40
CA VAL A 213 11.28 -11.95 7.82
C VAL A 213 10.15 -12.87 8.22
N TYR A 214 10.50 -14.10 8.61
CA TYR A 214 9.54 -15.14 8.90
C TYR A 214 9.31 -15.29 10.41
N PHE A 215 8.05 -15.42 10.80
CA PHE A 215 7.60 -15.68 12.16
C PHE A 215 6.66 -16.89 12.21
N ASN A 216 6.69 -17.62 13.32
CA ASN A 216 5.69 -18.64 13.61
C ASN A 216 4.40 -18.03 14.23
N GLU A 217 3.40 -18.87 14.49
CA GLU A 217 2.13 -18.47 15.11
C GLU A 217 2.26 -17.83 16.51
N ARG A 218 3.42 -17.94 17.16
CA ARG A 218 3.71 -17.33 18.47
C ARG A 218 4.47 -16.01 18.34
N ASN A 219 4.60 -15.47 17.13
CA ASN A 219 5.42 -14.31 16.80
C ASN A 219 6.91 -14.51 17.15
N GLU A 220 7.40 -15.75 17.14
CA GLU A 220 8.83 -16.04 17.30
C GLU A 220 9.51 -15.98 15.93
N TRP A 221 10.58 -15.20 15.82
CA TRP A 221 11.38 -15.09 14.60
C TRP A 221 12.00 -16.44 14.23
N MET A 222 11.69 -16.93 13.03
CA MET A 222 12.18 -18.19 12.50
C MET A 222 13.39 -18.01 11.60
N GLY A 223 13.46 -16.89 10.89
CA GLY A 223 14.56 -16.60 10.00
C GLY A 223 14.30 -15.39 9.12
N THR A 224 15.32 -15.02 8.36
CA THR A 224 15.25 -13.96 7.36
C THR A 224 15.97 -14.40 6.12
N SER A 225 15.35 -14.19 4.97
CA SER A 225 15.89 -14.49 3.64
C SER A 225 16.04 -13.22 2.83
N TRP A 226 17.01 -13.19 1.92
CA TRP A 226 17.11 -12.16 0.88
C TRP A 226 17.94 -12.65 -0.30
N ASP A 227 17.63 -12.11 -1.49
CA ASP A 227 18.39 -12.36 -2.72
C ASP A 227 19.85 -11.92 -2.60
N VAL A 228 20.74 -12.76 -3.12
CA VAL A 228 22.16 -12.50 -3.26
C VAL A 228 22.56 -12.77 -4.70
N GLN A 229 22.86 -11.68 -5.42
CA GLN A 229 23.49 -11.76 -6.73
C GLN A 229 24.63 -12.80 -6.74
N VAL A 230 24.57 -13.75 -7.68
CA VAL A 230 25.52 -14.85 -7.83
C VAL A 230 26.98 -14.37 -7.83
N ALA A 231 27.25 -13.19 -8.40
CA ALA A 231 28.57 -12.57 -8.40
C ALA A 231 29.15 -12.34 -6.99
N ASN A 232 28.28 -12.03 -6.01
CA ASN A 232 28.61 -11.72 -4.63
C ASN A 232 28.68 -12.95 -3.72
N LEU A 233 28.38 -14.15 -4.23
CA LEU A 233 28.50 -15.38 -3.44
C LEU A 233 29.95 -15.64 -3.00
N PRO A 234 30.16 -16.24 -1.82
CA PRO A 234 31.49 -16.66 -1.39
C PRO A 234 32.13 -17.64 -2.39
N GLU A 235 33.43 -17.48 -2.64
CA GLU A 235 34.16 -18.36 -3.56
C GLU A 235 34.13 -19.83 -3.13
N ALA A 236 34.05 -20.10 -1.82
CA ALA A 236 33.91 -21.45 -1.29
C ALA A 236 32.59 -22.11 -1.72
N VAL A 237 31.49 -21.35 -1.73
CA VAL A 237 30.17 -21.80 -2.18
C VAL A 237 30.20 -22.11 -3.68
N LYS A 238 30.66 -21.14 -4.49
CA LYS A 238 30.78 -21.31 -5.96
C LYS A 238 31.62 -22.53 -6.31
N LYS A 239 32.77 -22.69 -5.64
CA LYS A 239 33.68 -23.82 -5.84
C LYS A 239 33.02 -25.15 -5.48
N SER A 240 32.32 -25.23 -4.33
CA SER A 240 31.65 -26.45 -3.89
C SER A 240 30.60 -26.91 -4.92
N VAL A 241 29.79 -25.98 -5.43
CA VAL A 241 28.81 -26.26 -6.49
C VAL A 241 29.50 -26.77 -7.75
N MET A 242 30.52 -26.06 -8.24
CA MET A 242 31.26 -26.46 -9.45
C MET A 242 31.88 -27.86 -9.33
N GLU A 243 32.37 -28.24 -8.15
CA GLU A 243 32.97 -29.57 -7.91
C GLU A 243 31.92 -30.71 -7.92
N LYS A 244 30.70 -30.44 -7.45
CA LYS A 244 29.64 -31.46 -7.33
C LYS A 244 28.70 -31.50 -8.55
N TYR A 245 28.44 -30.34 -9.16
CA TYR A 245 27.50 -30.12 -10.25
C TYR A 245 28.17 -29.33 -11.38
N SER A 246 29.24 -29.87 -11.96
CA SER A 246 30.04 -29.19 -12.99
C SER A 246 29.27 -28.79 -14.26
N ASP A 247 28.16 -29.48 -14.55
CA ASP A 247 27.33 -29.24 -15.72
C ASP A 247 26.14 -28.29 -15.42
N TYR A 248 26.06 -27.76 -14.20
CA TYR A 248 25.04 -26.81 -13.77
C TYR A 248 25.65 -25.42 -13.57
N VAL A 249 24.82 -24.39 -13.72
CA VAL A 249 25.12 -23.01 -13.33
C VAL A 249 24.26 -22.63 -12.14
N ILE A 250 24.76 -21.74 -11.28
CA ILE A 250 23.93 -21.09 -10.26
C ILE A 250 23.15 -20.00 -11.00
N ASP A 251 21.83 -20.16 -11.08
CA ASP A 251 20.94 -19.20 -11.73
C ASP A 251 20.51 -18.13 -10.72
N ASP A 252 20.13 -18.56 -9.52
CA ASP A 252 19.70 -17.68 -8.43
C ASP A 252 20.25 -18.13 -7.08
N ALA A 253 20.31 -17.21 -6.12
CA ALA A 253 20.77 -17.50 -4.78
C ALA A 253 20.16 -16.61 -3.70
N ASP A 254 19.50 -17.23 -2.72
CA ASP A 254 19.10 -16.56 -1.48
C ASP A 254 20.10 -16.81 -0.37
N TYR A 255 20.24 -15.86 0.54
CA TYR A 255 20.91 -16.08 1.82
C TYR A 255 19.90 -16.07 2.95
N VAL A 256 19.96 -17.13 3.77
CA VAL A 256 19.03 -17.38 4.87
C VAL A 256 19.78 -17.34 6.19
N VAL A 257 19.26 -16.57 7.14
CA VAL A 257 19.73 -16.54 8.53
C VAL A 257 18.59 -16.99 9.44
N THR A 258 18.87 -17.96 10.29
CA THR A 258 17.95 -18.47 11.33
C THR A 258 18.59 -18.36 12.71
N PRO A 259 17.88 -18.66 13.81
CA PRO A 259 18.51 -18.68 15.14
C PRO A 259 19.69 -19.64 15.26
N ASP A 260 19.67 -20.75 14.54
CA ASP A 260 20.61 -21.86 14.72
C ASP A 260 21.71 -21.90 13.65
N ASN A 261 21.42 -21.39 12.44
CA ASN A 261 22.35 -21.50 11.32
C ASN A 261 22.11 -20.44 10.22
N GLU A 262 23.09 -20.31 9.33
CA GLU A 262 23.05 -19.48 8.13
C GLU A 262 23.51 -20.27 6.90
N TRP A 263 22.84 -20.09 5.76
CA TRP A 263 23.18 -20.80 4.53
C TRP A 263 22.69 -20.06 3.28
N TYR A 264 23.19 -20.48 2.13
CA TYR A 264 22.69 -20.09 0.83
C TYR A 264 21.73 -21.16 0.30
N ILE A 265 20.58 -20.75 -0.22
CA ILE A 265 19.74 -21.57 -1.08
C ILE A 265 20.11 -21.23 -2.51
N LEU A 266 20.54 -22.21 -3.30
CA LEU A 266 21.01 -21.99 -4.67
C LEU A 266 20.09 -22.74 -5.63
N ASP A 267 19.57 -22.03 -6.62
CA ASP A 267 18.85 -22.61 -7.75
C ASP A 267 19.87 -22.94 -8.83
N LEU A 268 20.06 -24.23 -9.07
CA LEU A 268 21.01 -24.74 -10.05
C LEU A 268 20.29 -25.16 -11.31
N GLU A 269 20.71 -24.65 -12.45
CA GLU A 269 20.11 -24.93 -13.75
C GLU A 269 21.10 -25.68 -14.67
N ASN A 270 20.61 -26.74 -15.31
CA ASN A 270 21.28 -27.38 -16.44
C ASN A 270 20.47 -27.18 -17.72
N LYS A 271 20.88 -26.17 -18.50
CA LYS A 271 20.26 -25.77 -19.78
C LYS A 271 20.28 -26.85 -20.86
N GLN A 272 21.16 -27.84 -20.77
CA GLN A 272 21.26 -28.89 -21.79
C GLN A 272 20.16 -29.93 -21.66
N ILE A 273 19.70 -30.17 -20.43
CA ILE A 273 18.68 -31.18 -20.12
C ILE A 273 17.41 -30.59 -19.53
N ASP A 274 17.30 -29.25 -19.51
CA ASP A 274 16.14 -28.51 -19.00
C ASP A 274 15.76 -28.96 -17.58
N LYS A 275 16.75 -28.90 -16.68
CA LYS A 275 16.59 -29.37 -15.30
C LYS A 275 17.09 -28.35 -14.30
N GLU A 276 16.24 -28.08 -13.31
CA GLU A 276 16.54 -27.25 -12.16
C GLU A 276 16.57 -28.08 -10.87
N LEU A 277 17.37 -27.63 -9.90
CA LEU A 277 17.36 -28.16 -8.54
C LEU A 277 17.78 -27.10 -7.52
N LYS A 278 17.10 -27.09 -6.37
CA LYS A 278 17.46 -26.23 -5.23
C LYS A 278 18.40 -26.97 -4.28
N VAL A 279 19.49 -26.33 -3.85
CA VAL A 279 20.44 -26.89 -2.88
C VAL A 279 20.73 -25.92 -1.75
N LYS A 280 21.20 -26.46 -0.61
CA LYS A 280 21.65 -25.66 0.54
C LYS A 280 23.14 -25.84 0.77
N VAL A 281 23.85 -24.73 0.90
CA VAL A 281 25.29 -24.70 1.14
C VAL A 281 25.60 -23.61 2.17
N ASP A 282 26.37 -23.92 3.22
CA ASP A 282 26.81 -22.90 4.16
C ASP A 282 27.88 -21.97 3.55
N LYS A 283 28.25 -20.91 4.27
CA LYS A 283 29.24 -19.92 3.80
C LYS A 283 30.64 -20.50 3.49
N ASP A 284 30.98 -21.66 4.05
CA ASP A 284 32.28 -22.32 3.89
C ASP A 284 32.23 -23.40 2.78
N GLY A 285 31.09 -23.53 2.09
CA GLY A 285 30.92 -24.47 0.99
C GLY A 285 30.45 -25.85 1.41
N VAL A 286 30.00 -26.04 2.66
CA VAL A 286 29.52 -27.33 3.17
C VAL A 286 28.05 -27.55 2.80
N TRP A 287 27.75 -28.72 2.27
CA TRP A 287 26.39 -29.14 1.89
C TRP A 287 25.54 -29.46 3.12
N LEU A 288 24.31 -28.93 3.17
CA LEU A 288 23.34 -29.13 4.26
C LEU A 288 22.21 -30.07 3.86
#